data_AF-A0A3N5JXI6-F1
#
_entry.id   AF-A0A3N5JXI6-F1
#
_cell.length_a   1.000
_cell.length_b   1.000
_cell.length_c   1.000
_cell.angle_alpha   90.00
_cell.angle_beta   90.00
_cell.angle_gamma   90.00
#
_symmetry.space_group_name_H-M   'P 1'
#
loop_
_entity.id
_entity.type
_entity.pdbx_description
1 polymer ?
#
loop_
_entity_poly.entity_id
_entity_poly.type
_entity_poly.pdbx_seq_one_letter_code
_entity_poly.pdbx_strand_id
1 'polypeptide(L)' 'MDEETMCYTHQHYTITTFHDGGEWWARARVAEKQAGGDRPVLGGPWKSRVQAKVAAEAFCDSRQAG' A
#
# COMPACT_ATOMS: atom_id res chain seq x y z
N MET A 1 -12.26 17.69 5.20
CA MET A 1 -11.53 17.46 3.95
C MET A 1 -11.52 15.96 3.76
N ASP A 2 -12.01 15.48 2.63
CA ASP A 2 -12.26 14.07 2.36
C ASP A 2 -10.95 13.29 2.36
N GLU A 3 -10.74 12.47 3.39
CA GLU A 3 -9.64 11.50 3.45
C GLU A 3 -9.84 10.49 2.30
N GLU A 4 -9.20 10.74 1.16
CA GLU A 4 -9.26 9.85 0.00
C GLU A 4 -8.53 8.55 0.31
N THR A 5 -9.29 7.56 0.80
CA THR A 5 -8.81 6.21 1.06
C THR A 5 -9.31 5.26 -0.02
N MET A 6 -8.39 4.61 -0.73
CA MET A 6 -8.71 3.54 -1.68
C MET A 6 -8.07 2.25 -1.24
N CYS A 7 -8.88 1.21 -1.10
CA CYS A 7 -8.42 -0.15 -0.83
C CYS A 7 -8.70 -1.04 -2.04
N TYR A 8 -7.71 -1.82 -2.45
CA TYR A 8 -7.86 -2.81 -3.51
C TYR A 8 -6.95 -4.01 -3.24
N THR A 9 -7.35 -5.17 -3.73
CA THR A 9 -6.54 -6.39 -3.62
C THR A 9 -5.62 -6.49 -4.83
N HIS A 10 -4.35 -6.72 -4.57
CA HIS A 10 -3.31 -6.99 -5.55
C HIS A 10 -2.61 -8.30 -5.18
N GLN A 11 -2.77 -9.33 -6.02
CA GLN A 11 -2.26 -10.68 -5.76
C GLN A 11 -2.76 -11.21 -4.38
N HIS A 12 -1.84 -11.48 -3.46
CA HIS A 12 -2.12 -11.94 -2.10
C HIS A 12 -2.08 -10.79 -1.08
N TYR A 13 -2.13 -9.53 -1.51
CA TYR A 13 -2.06 -8.36 -0.64
C TYR A 13 -3.27 -7.43 -0.83
N THR A 14 -3.85 -6.95 0.25
CA THR A 14 -4.74 -5.78 0.27
C THR A 14 -3.89 -4.52 0.38
N ILE A 15 -3.85 -3.72 -0.69
CA ILE A 15 -3.21 -2.42 -0.71
C ILE A 15 -4.24 -1.36 -0.33
N THR A 16 -3.88 -0.47 0.59
CA THR A 16 -4.67 0.72 0.91
C THR A 16 -3.81 1.96 0.68
N THR A 17 -4.24 2.82 -0.23
CA THR A 17 -3.64 4.15 -0.42
C THR A 17 -4.49 5.20 0.26
N PHE A 18 -3.87 6.10 1.02
CA PHE A 18 -4.57 7.18 1.71
C PHE A 18 -3.80 8.50 1.57
N HIS A 19 -4.54 9.61 1.59
CA HIS A 19 -3.97 10.95 1.55
C HIS A 19 -3.95 11.53 2.97
N ASP A 20 -2.77 11.94 3.44
CA ASP A 20 -2.57 12.55 4.76
C ASP A 20 -1.64 13.74 4.62
N GLY A 21 -2.04 14.90 5.15
CA GLY A 21 -1.19 16.09 5.20
C GLY A 21 -0.76 16.68 3.85
N GLY A 22 -1.45 16.38 2.74
CA GLY A 22 -1.01 16.79 1.40
C GLY A 22 -0.17 15.73 0.67
N GLU A 23 0.13 14.63 1.34
CA GLU A 23 0.99 13.57 0.84
C GLU A 23 0.22 12.25 0.70
N TRP A 24 0.62 11.44 -0.28
CA TRP A 24 0.04 10.13 -0.50
C TRP A 24 0.85 9.06 0.21
N TRP A 25 0.16 8.15 0.87
CA TRP A 25 0.70 7.02 1.58
C TRP A 25 0.08 5.72 1.06
N ALA A 26 0.76 4.62 1.30
CA ALA A 26 0.30 3.28 0.96
C ALA A 26 0.69 2.27 2.04
N ARG A 27 -0.22 1.36 2.33
CA ARG A 27 -0.03 0.21 3.22
C ARG A 27 -0.41 -1.05 2.46
N ALA A 28 0.35 -2.12 2.67
CA ALA A 28 0.11 -3.41 2.03
C ALA A 28 -0.03 -4.46 3.13
N ARG A 29 -1.18 -5.12 3.18
CA ARG A 29 -1.48 -6.19 4.13
C ARG A 29 -1.64 -7.49 3.37
N VAL A 30 -1.05 -8.59 3.83
CA VAL A 30 -1.30 -9.91 3.23
C VAL A 30 -2.79 -10.28 3.43
N ALA A 31 -3.48 -10.62 2.35
CA ALA A 31 -4.89 -11.01 2.34
C ALA A 31 -5.11 -12.40 2.93
N GLU A 32 -4.12 -13.30 2.79
CA GLU A 32 -4.15 -14.61 3.46
C GLU A 32 -3.82 -14.47 4.94
N LYS A 33 -4.57 -15.17 5.79
CA LYS A 33 -4.46 -15.24 7.27
C LYS A 33 -3.10 -15.78 7.76
N GLN A 34 -1.97 -15.24 7.32
CA GLN A 34 -0.71 -15.39 8.03
C GLN A 34 -0.59 -14.23 9.02
N ALA A 35 -0.22 -14.56 10.25
CA ALA A 35 -0.20 -13.72 11.44
C ALA A 35 0.76 -12.51 11.41
N GLY A 36 1.05 -11.94 10.25
CA GLY A 36 1.79 -10.69 10.09
C GLY A 36 0.81 -9.54 9.89
N GLY A 37 0.65 -8.70 10.92
CA GLY A 37 -0.22 -7.52 10.89
C GLY A 37 0.08 -6.53 9.76
N ASP A 38 -0.66 -5.42 9.78
CA ASP A 38 -0.50 -4.34 8.79
C ASP A 38 0.97 -3.91 8.68
N ARG A 39 1.54 -4.00 7.48
CA ARG A 39 2.91 -3.53 7.24
C ARG A 39 2.84 -2.29 6.35
N PRO A 40 3.39 -1.15 6.80
CA PRO A 40 3.50 0.01 5.94
C PRO A 40 4.39 -0.35 4.74
N VAL A 41 4.00 0.09 3.54
CA VAL A 41 4.87 -0.01 2.38
C VAL A 41 6.02 0.97 2.62
N LEU A 42 7.25 0.46 2.70
CA LEU A 42 8.43 1.30 2.86
C LEU A 42 8.60 2.15 1.59
N GLY A 43 8.80 3.47 1.75
CA GLY A 43 9.08 4.39 0.64
C GLY A 43 8.16 5.60 0.50
N GLY A 44 7.19 5.79 1.39
CA GLY A 44 6.36 7.01 1.46
C GLY A 44 6.97 8.08 2.37
N PRO A 45 6.48 9.33 2.29
CA PRO A 45 5.34 9.79 1.50
C PRO A 45 5.61 10.00 0.00
N TRP A 46 4.56 9.91 -0.82
CA TRP A 46 4.61 10.15 -2.27
C TRP A 46 3.81 11.40 -2.67
N LYS A 47 4.23 12.06 -3.75
CA LYS A 47 3.56 13.26 -4.28
C LYS A 47 2.24 12.98 -5.01
N SER A 48 1.93 11.71 -5.32
CA SER A 48 0.72 11.37 -6.08
C SER A 48 0.23 9.96 -5.77
N ARG A 49 -1.10 9.77 -5.85
CA ARG A 49 -1.76 8.46 -5.67
C ARG A 49 -1.15 7.37 -6.55
N VAL A 50 -0.83 7.68 -7.80
CA VAL A 50 -0.23 6.71 -8.75
C VAL A 50 1.14 6.23 -8.26
N GLN A 51 1.96 7.10 -7.70
CA GLN A 51 3.28 6.71 -7.17
C GLN A 51 3.13 5.81 -5.95
N ALA A 52 2.22 6.16 -5.03
CA ALA A 52 1.91 5.34 -3.86
C ALA A 52 1.39 3.95 -4.27
N LYS A 53 0.52 3.89 -5.30
CA LYS A 53 0.01 2.66 -5.90
C LYS A 53 1.14 1.78 -6.45
N VAL A 54 1.97 2.33 -7.34
CA VAL A 54 3.06 1.59 -8.00
C VAL A 54 4.10 1.11 -7.00
N ALA A 55 4.45 1.92 -6.01
CA ALA A 55 5.38 1.52 -4.96
C ALA A 55 4.82 0.37 -4.10
N ALA A 56 3.52 0.41 -3.77
CA ALA A 56 2.87 -0.67 -3.05
C ALA A 56 2.81 -1.97 -3.86
N GLU A 57 2.51 -1.88 -5.16
CA GLU A 57 2.53 -3.03 -6.07
C GLU A 57 3.95 -3.63 -6.19
N ALA A 58 4.97 -2.79 -6.39
CA ALA A 58 6.37 -3.22 -6.46
C ALA A 58 6.88 -3.84 -5.15
N PHE A 59 6.42 -3.33 -3.99
CA PHE A 59 6.72 -3.92 -2.68
C PHE A 59 6.10 -5.31 -2.52
N CYS A 60 4.87 -5.50 -3.01
CA CYS A 60 4.22 -6.82 -2.99
C CYS A 60 4.94 -7.81 -3.91
N ASP A 61 5.30 -7.38 -5.12
CA ASP A 61 5.99 -8.20 -6.12
C ASP A 61 7.40 -8.64 -5.64
N SER A 62 8.18 -7.70 -5.10
CA SER A 62 9.53 -7.99 -4.56
C SER A 62 9.53 -8.99 -3.40
N ARG A 63 8.39 -9.13 -2.69
CA ARG A 63 8.22 -10.05 -1.56
C ARG A 63 7.71 -11.42 -1.97
N GLN A 64 7.16 -11.56 -3.17
CA GLN A 64 6.78 -12.86 -3.74
C GLN A 64 7.99 -13.56 -4.39
N ALA A 65 9.02 -12.80 -4.78
CA ALA A 65 10.25 -13.31 -5.39
C ALA A 65 11.31 -13.84 -4.38
N GLY A 66 10.97 -13.96 -3.08
CA GLY A 66 11.88 -14.36 -2.01
C GLY A 66 11.43 -15.61 -1.27
#